data_AF-A0A973G3B5-F1
#
_entry.id   AF-A0A973G3B5-F1
#
_cell.length_a   1.000
_cell.length_b   1.000
_cell.length_c   1.000
_cell.angle_alpha   90.00
_cell.angle_beta   90.00
_cell.angle_gamma   90.00
#
_symmetry.space_group_name_H-M   'P 1'
#
loop_
_entity.id
_entity.type
_entity.pdbx_description
1 polymer ?
#
loop_
_entity_poly.entity_id
_entity_poly.type
_entity_poly.pdbx_seq_one_letter_code
_entity_poly.pdbx_strand_id
1 'polypeptide(L)'
;MSYLKILDVNVNFLRVAAKKDFSAELDLEIESKLASLDDVEGLPYDKRDIIQLISSIETDKVRFVKGEISAKRLYCAVDYSLSRFKIKHPEFDHLKDPAMSIYFS
;
A
#
# COMPACT_ATOMS: atom_id res chain seq x y z
N MET A 1 0.42 3.00 -13.46
CA MET A 1 0.83 1.82 -12.67
C MET A 1 -0.08 0.63 -12.94
N SER A 2 0.27 -0.62 -12.59
CA SER A 2 -0.58 -1.81 -12.82
C SER A 2 -0.95 -2.50 -11.50
N TYR A 3 -2.06 -3.23 -11.53
CA TYR A 3 -2.54 -4.01 -10.38
C TYR A 3 -1.54 -5.08 -9.93
N LEU A 4 -0.78 -5.64 -10.88
CA LEU A 4 0.29 -6.61 -10.61
C LEU A 4 1.42 -6.00 -9.77
N LYS A 5 1.77 -4.72 -10.00
CA LYS A 5 2.77 -4.03 -9.16
C LYS A 5 2.29 -3.87 -7.72
N ILE A 6 1.01 -3.58 -7.52
CA ILE A 6 0.42 -3.47 -6.18
C ILE A 6 0.46 -4.81 -5.45
N LEU A 7 0.24 -5.93 -6.16
CA LEU A 7 0.27 -7.28 -5.58
C LEU A 7 1.66 -7.89 -5.46
N ASP A 8 2.68 -7.24 -6.01
CA ASP A 8 4.03 -7.81 -6.10
C ASP A 8 4.64 -8.04 -4.71
N VAL A 9 5.29 -9.20 -4.57
CA VAL A 9 6.00 -9.64 -3.37
C VAL A 9 7.48 -9.69 -3.74
N ASN A 10 8.17 -8.57 -3.50
CA ASN A 10 9.58 -8.41 -3.85
C ASN A 10 10.51 -8.48 -2.62
N VAL A 11 11.82 -8.44 -2.87
CA VAL A 11 12.85 -8.58 -1.83
C VAL A 11 12.77 -7.46 -0.79
N ASN A 12 12.44 -6.23 -1.18
CA ASN A 12 12.33 -5.12 -0.23
C ASN A 12 11.18 -5.36 0.74
N PHE A 13 10.02 -5.75 0.21
CA PHE A 13 8.88 -6.14 1.04
C PHE A 13 9.23 -7.30 2.00
N LEU A 14 9.86 -8.37 1.50
CA LEU A 14 10.20 -9.53 2.33
C LEU A 14 11.16 -9.16 3.47
N ARG A 15 12.10 -8.23 3.24
CA ARG A 15 13.01 -7.74 4.29
C ARG A 15 12.26 -7.06 5.42
N VAL A 16 11.17 -6.37 5.13
CA VAL A 16 10.36 -5.63 6.10
C VAL A 16 9.40 -6.57 6.81
N ALA A 17 8.76 -7.45 6.06
CA ALA A 17 7.91 -8.53 6.57
C ALA A 17 8.62 -9.47 7.55
N ALA A 18 9.94 -9.66 7.39
CA ALA A 18 10.75 -10.53 8.24
C ALA A 18 11.16 -9.89 9.57
N LYS A 19 10.91 -8.59 9.78
CA LYS A 19 11.34 -7.90 10.99
C LYS A 19 10.42 -8.18 12.18
N LYS A 20 10.95 -7.96 13.39
CA LYS A 20 10.30 -8.33 14.66
C LYS A 20 9.07 -7.48 14.97
N ASP A 21 9.06 -6.21 14.55
CA ASP A 21 7.95 -5.28 14.73
C ASP A 21 7.48 -4.73 13.37
N PHE A 22 6.91 -5.63 12.57
CA PHE A 22 6.48 -5.34 11.21
C PHE A 22 5.58 -4.10 11.10
N SER A 23 4.60 -3.93 12.01
CA SER A 23 3.62 -2.84 11.89
C SER A 23 4.28 -1.47 12.07
N ALA A 24 5.09 -1.30 13.13
CA ALA A 24 5.72 -0.01 13.40
C ALA A 24 6.77 0.34 12.33
N GLU A 25 7.49 -0.67 11.82
CA GLU A 25 8.52 -0.44 10.81
C GLU A 25 7.96 -0.24 9.40
N LEU A 26 6.80 -0.85 9.10
CA LEU A 26 6.09 -0.65 7.84
C LEU A 26 5.64 0.80 7.70
N ASP A 27 4.98 1.35 8.73
CA ASP A 27 4.47 2.72 8.68
C ASP A 27 5.64 3.72 8.51
N LEU A 28 6.76 3.52 9.22
CA LEU A 28 7.97 4.34 9.05
C LEU A 28 8.58 4.24 7.66
N GLU A 29 8.57 3.06 7.04
CA GLU A 29 9.05 2.89 5.66
C GLU A 29 8.14 3.59 4.66
N ILE A 30 6.82 3.45 4.82
CA ILE A 30 5.84 4.13 3.96
C ILE A 30 6.05 5.64 4.09
N GLU A 31 6.10 6.18 5.31
CA GLU A 31 6.35 7.59 5.56
C GLU A 31 7.65 8.07 4.91
N SER A 32 8.74 7.31 5.07
CA SER A 32 10.05 7.62 4.48
C SER A 32 10.00 7.67 2.94
N LYS A 33 9.34 6.70 2.29
CA LYS A 33 9.18 6.70 0.83
C LYS A 33 8.28 7.82 0.35
N LEU A 34 7.25 8.17 1.12
CA LEU A 34 6.32 9.25 0.78
C LEU A 34 6.79 10.63 1.27
N ALA A 35 7.97 10.75 1.88
CA ALA A 35 8.49 12.03 2.35
C ALA A 35 8.67 13.05 1.22
N SER A 36 9.01 12.58 0.01
CA SER A 36 9.13 13.45 -1.17
C SER A 36 7.80 14.03 -1.67
N LEU A 37 6.66 13.57 -1.13
CA LEU A 37 5.34 14.12 -1.44
C LEU A 37 4.91 15.22 -0.49
N ASP A 38 5.65 15.47 0.60
CA ASP A 38 5.31 16.55 1.55
C ASP A 38 5.36 17.93 0.88
N ASP A 39 6.09 18.06 -0.24
CA ASP A 39 6.18 19.28 -1.05
C ASP A 39 5.12 19.36 -2.18
N VAL A 40 4.25 18.35 -2.32
CA VAL A 40 3.26 18.29 -3.41
C VAL A 40 1.92 18.80 -2.90
N GLU A 41 1.65 20.09 -3.12
CA GLU A 41 0.29 20.62 -2.99
C GLU A 41 -0.66 19.90 -3.96
N GLY A 42 -1.86 19.52 -3.49
CA GLY A 42 -2.96 19.08 -4.35
C GLY A 42 -3.25 17.58 -4.42
N LEU A 43 -2.81 16.77 -3.44
CA LEU A 43 -3.37 15.42 -3.30
C LEU A 43 -4.86 15.49 -2.89
N PRO A 44 -5.75 14.67 -3.47
CA PRO A 44 -7.19 14.71 -3.19
C PRO A 44 -7.57 14.03 -1.85
N TYR A 45 -6.60 13.76 -0.98
CA TYR A 45 -6.77 13.04 0.27
C TYR A 45 -5.68 13.42 1.29
N ASP A 46 -5.91 13.07 2.56
CA ASP A 46 -4.92 13.23 3.62
C ASP A 46 -3.80 12.19 3.49
N LYS A 47 -2.55 12.59 3.73
CA LYS A 47 -1.38 11.68 3.68
C LYS A 47 -1.55 10.46 4.60
N ARG A 48 -2.19 10.62 5.76
CA ARG A 48 -2.46 9.52 6.69
C ARG A 48 -3.40 8.48 6.09
N ASP A 49 -4.37 8.91 5.28
CA ASP A 49 -5.31 7.99 4.64
C ASP A 49 -4.58 7.08 3.66
N ILE A 50 -3.69 7.64 2.82
CA ILE A 50 -2.93 6.83 1.85
C ILE A 50 -1.91 5.92 2.55
N ILE A 51 -1.28 6.37 3.64
CA ILE A 51 -0.41 5.53 4.46
C ILE A 51 -1.19 4.32 4.99
N GLN A 52 -2.40 4.54 5.52
CA GLN A 52 -3.25 3.45 6.01
C GLN A 52 -3.65 2.47 4.90
N LEU A 53 -3.97 2.98 3.69
CA LEU A 53 -4.28 2.13 2.55
C LEU A 53 -3.09 1.22 2.19
N ILE A 54 -1.90 1.81 2.05
CA ILE A 54 -0.69 1.06 1.71
C ILE A 54 -0.35 0.05 2.81
N SER A 55 -0.40 0.47 4.07
CA SER A 55 -0.14 -0.38 5.24
C SER A 55 -1.09 -1.59 5.29
N SER A 56 -2.38 -1.38 4.97
CA SER A 56 -3.37 -2.46 4.86
C SER A 56 -3.04 -3.46 3.74
N ILE A 57 -2.66 -2.96 2.55
CA ILE A 57 -2.30 -3.80 1.41
C ILE A 57 -1.06 -4.65 1.73
N GLU A 58 -0.03 -4.04 2.28
CA GLU A 58 1.21 -4.72 2.64
C GLU A 58 1.00 -5.75 3.76
N THR A 59 0.12 -5.45 4.72
CA THR A 59 -0.30 -6.42 5.75
C THR A 59 -0.95 -7.65 5.12
N ASP A 60 -1.86 -7.49 4.16
CA ASP A 60 -2.47 -8.64 3.49
C ASP A 60 -1.45 -9.43 2.66
N LYS A 61 -0.44 -8.78 2.05
CA LYS A 61 0.67 -9.51 1.42
C LYS A 61 1.45 -10.35 2.42
N VAL A 62 1.67 -9.86 3.65
CA VAL A 62 2.37 -10.64 4.68
C VAL A 62 1.57 -11.87 5.05
N ARG A 63 0.27 -11.72 5.22
CA ARG A 63 -0.63 -12.84 5.49
C ARG A 63 -0.60 -13.86 4.36
N PHE A 64 -0.51 -13.41 3.11
CA PHE A 64 -0.33 -14.30 1.96
C PHE A 64 1.01 -15.05 2.02
N VAL A 65 2.13 -14.36 2.27
CA VAL A 65 3.46 -14.99 2.39
C VAL A 65 3.53 -16.00 3.54
N LYS A 66 2.83 -15.73 4.66
CA LYS A 66 2.70 -16.65 5.79
C LYS A 66 1.76 -17.83 5.53
N GLY A 67 1.09 -17.88 4.37
CA GLY A 67 0.12 -18.91 4.03
C GLY A 67 -1.21 -18.80 4.75
N GLU A 68 -1.50 -17.67 5.40
CA GLU A 68 -2.73 -17.43 6.14
C GLU A 68 -3.92 -17.14 5.20
N ILE A 69 -3.64 -16.56 4.02
CA ILE A 69 -4.64 -16.29 2.99
C ILE A 69 -4.17 -16.79 1.63
N SER A 70 -5.12 -17.17 0.77
CA SER A 70 -4.83 -17.56 -0.62
C SER A 70 -4.59 -16.35 -1.52
N ALA A 71 -3.96 -16.55 -2.68
CA ALA A 71 -3.78 -15.51 -3.70
C ALA A 71 -5.12 -14.88 -4.13
N LYS A 72 -6.18 -15.69 -4.26
CA LYS A 72 -7.54 -15.19 -4.55
C LYS A 72 -8.04 -14.26 -3.44
N ARG A 73 -7.79 -14.62 -2.17
CA ARG A 73 -8.21 -13.81 -1.02
C ARG A 73 -7.41 -12.51 -0.94
N LEU A 74 -6.10 -12.55 -1.22
CA LEU A 74 -5.26 -11.37 -1.34
C LEU A 74 -5.79 -10.41 -2.41
N TYR A 75 -6.06 -10.91 -3.62
CA TYR A 75 -6.62 -10.10 -4.71
C TYR A 75 -7.91 -9.38 -4.27
N CYS A 76 -8.86 -10.13 -3.69
CA CYS A 76 -10.13 -9.55 -3.23
C CYS A 76 -9.94 -8.52 -2.10
N ALA A 77 -8.99 -8.73 -1.19
CA ALA A 77 -8.74 -7.81 -0.08
C ALA A 77 -8.13 -6.49 -0.56
N VAL A 78 -7.19 -6.55 -1.51
CA VAL A 78 -6.62 -5.36 -2.15
C VAL A 78 -7.69 -4.61 -2.95
N ASP A 79 -8.53 -5.33 -3.71
CA ASP A 79 -9.60 -4.73 -4.53
C ASP A 79 -10.63 -4.00 -3.65
N TYR A 80 -11.00 -4.65 -2.55
CA TYR A 80 -11.89 -4.06 -1.56
C TYR A 80 -11.29 -2.81 -0.91
N SER A 81 -10.02 -2.84 -0.54
CA SER A 81 -9.33 -1.70 0.10
C SER A 81 -9.23 -0.50 -0.85
N LEU A 82 -8.84 -0.72 -2.10
CA LEU A 82 -8.81 0.32 -3.13
C LEU A 82 -10.20 0.89 -3.42
N SER A 83 -11.23 0.03 -3.49
CA SER A 83 -12.61 0.46 -3.71
C SER A 83 -13.13 1.30 -2.54
N ARG A 84 -12.88 0.88 -1.31
CA ARG A 84 -13.23 1.63 -0.08
C ARG A 84 -12.56 2.99 -0.05
N PHE A 85 -11.29 3.05 -0.41
CA PHE A 85 -10.55 4.31 -0.49
C PHE A 85 -11.14 5.25 -1.54
N LYS A 86 -11.45 4.72 -2.73
CA LYS A 86 -12.08 5.49 -3.81
C LYS A 86 -13.47 6.02 -3.44
N ILE A 87 -14.26 5.26 -2.65
CA ILE A 87 -15.55 5.75 -2.15
C ILE A 87 -15.35 6.96 -1.23
N LYS A 88 -14.31 6.94 -0.38
CA LYS A 88 -13.97 8.06 0.52
C LYS A 88 -13.36 9.25 -0.22
N HIS A 89 -12.57 8.98 -1.25
CA HIS A 89 -11.86 9.97 -2.07
C HIS A 89 -12.20 9.75 -3.56
N PRO A 90 -13.30 10.31 -4.07
CA PRO A 90 -13.81 10.01 -5.41
C PRO A 90 -12.84 10.30 -6.56
N GLU A 91 -11.94 11.27 -6.37
CA GLU A 91 -10.91 11.66 -7.35
C GLU A 91 -9.71 10.70 -7.36
N PHE A 92 -9.64 9.76 -6.42
CA PHE A 92 -8.57 8.77 -6.36
C PHE A 92 -8.61 7.79 -7.54
N ASP A 93 -7.49 7.73 -8.26
CA ASP A 93 -7.20 6.74 -9.29
C ASP A 93 -5.85 6.10 -9.02
N HIS A 94 -5.85 4.91 -8.40
CA HIS A 94 -4.64 4.16 -8.05
C HIS A 94 -3.68 3.89 -9.23
N LEU A 95 -4.14 3.97 -10.48
CA LEU A 95 -3.29 3.80 -11.66
C LEU A 95 -2.44 5.04 -11.96
N LYS A 96 -2.92 6.21 -11.55
CA LYS A 96 -2.31 7.53 -11.80
C LYS A 96 -1.84 8.22 -10.52
N ASP A 97 -2.15 7.63 -9.38
CA ASP A 97 -1.86 8.21 -8.08
C ASP A 97 -0.36 8.29 -7.79
N PRO A 98 0.19 9.48 -7.46
CA PRO A 98 1.62 9.68 -7.22
C PRO A 98 2.15 8.87 -6.03
N ALA A 99 1.39 8.79 -4.92
CA ALA A 99 1.82 8.07 -3.72
C ALA A 99 1.88 6.57 -3.95
N MET A 100 0.84 6.03 -4.57
CA MET A 100 0.84 4.64 -5.04
C MET A 100 2.04 4.41 -5.98
N SER A 101 2.27 5.32 -6.94
CA SER A 101 3.35 5.17 -7.93
C SER A 101 4.73 5.19 -7.29
N ILE A 102 4.97 6.05 -6.31
CA ILE A 102 6.26 6.12 -5.60
C ILE A 102 6.48 4.85 -4.78
N TYR A 103 5.44 4.36 -4.10
CA TYR A 103 5.59 3.25 -3.18
C TYR A 103 5.72 1.88 -3.87
N PHE A 104 4.90 1.62 -4.89
CA PHE A 104 4.81 0.32 -5.57
C PHE A 104 5.61 0.22 -6.89
N SER A 105 6.44 1.23 -7.24
CA SER A 105 7.19 1.21 -8.50
C SER A 105 8.39 0.27 -8.51
#